data_AF-A0A9X6AAW6-F1
#
_entry.id   AF-A0A9X6AAW6-F1
#
_cell.length_a   1.000
_cell.length_b   1.000
_cell.length_c   1.000
_cell.angle_alpha   90.00
_cell.angle_beta   90.00
_cell.angle_gamma   90.00
#
_symmetry.space_group_name_H-M   'P 1'
#
loop_
_entity.id
_entity.type
_entity.pdbx_description
1 polymer ?
#
loop_
_entity_poly.entity_id
_entity_poly.type
_entity_poly.pdbx_seq_one_letter_code
_entity_poly.pdbx_strand_id
1 'polypeptide(L)'
;QRAEQERLRADQRIVVGELAEALTARAPDGLDPQFRALFDEAGDDRARKRVIVDQIASLTDASARSLHLRLTTRPTGGGEV
;
A
#
# COMPACT_ATOMS: atom_id res chain seq x y z
N GLN A 1 -20.22 -21.15 0.30
CA GLN A 1 -19.75 -20.60 1.59
C GLN A 1 -18.23 -20.74 1.79
N ARG A 2 -17.62 -21.93 1.96
CA ARG A 2 -16.15 -22.04 2.14
C ARG A 2 -15.32 -21.55 0.93
N ALA A 3 -15.66 -22.00 -0.27
CA ALA A 3 -14.96 -21.60 -1.50
C ALA A 3 -15.06 -20.08 -1.80
N GLU A 4 -16.15 -19.44 -1.36
CA GLU A 4 -16.36 -18.00 -1.54
C GLU A 4 -15.52 -17.19 -0.55
N GLN A 5 -15.46 -17.63 0.72
CA GLN A 5 -14.55 -17.04 1.71
C GLN A 5 -13.08 -17.24 1.35
N GLU A 6 -12.71 -18.37 0.74
CA GLU A 6 -11.35 -18.62 0.24
C GLU A 6 -10.96 -17.68 -0.90
N ARG A 7 -11.88 -17.42 -1.85
CA ARG A 7 -11.68 -16.45 -2.93
C ARG A 7 -11.50 -15.02 -2.39
N LEU A 8 -12.40 -14.59 -1.50
CA LEU A 8 -12.30 -13.28 -0.84
C LEU A 8 -10.96 -13.08 -0.12
N ARG A 9 -10.47 -14.11 0.59
CA ARG A 9 -9.15 -14.07 1.25
C ARG A 9 -7.99 -14.06 0.26
N ALA A 10 -8.11 -14.74 -0.88
CA ALA A 10 -7.11 -14.70 -1.93
C ALA A 10 -7.00 -13.29 -2.54
N ASP A 11 -8.13 -12.67 -2.85
CA ASP A 11 -8.19 -11.32 -3.40
C ASP A 11 -7.63 -10.28 -2.42
N GLN A 12 -7.92 -10.41 -1.13
CA GLN A 12 -7.32 -9.56 -0.09
C GLN A 12 -5.79 -9.67 -0.05
N ARG A 13 -5.24 -10.89 -0.18
CA ARG A 13 -3.77 -11.08 -0.19
C ARG A 13 -3.10 -10.42 -1.39
N ILE A 14 -3.76 -10.42 -2.55
CA ILE A 14 -3.26 -9.74 -3.74
C ILE A 14 -3.17 -8.23 -3.48
N VAL A 15 -4.26 -7.63 -2.99
CA VAL A 15 -4.30 -6.18 -2.68
C VAL A 15 -3.20 -5.78 -1.69
N VAL A 16 -3.00 -6.56 -0.62
CA VAL A 16 -1.95 -6.27 0.37
C VAL A 16 -0.55 -6.37 -0.24
N GLY A 17 -0.30 -7.38 -1.08
CA GLY A 17 0.98 -7.54 -1.78
C GLY A 17 1.28 -6.38 -2.73
N GLU A 18 0.33 -6.06 -3.62
CA GLU A 18 0.46 -4.96 -4.57
C GLU A 18 0.60 -3.60 -3.87
N LEU A 19 -0.10 -3.41 -2.75
CA LEU A 19 0.02 -2.21 -1.94
C LEU A 19 1.42 -2.09 -1.29
N ALA A 20 1.98 -3.19 -0.80
CA ALA A 20 3.33 -3.20 -0.23
C ALA A 20 4.39 -2.84 -1.28
N GLU A 21 4.27 -3.40 -2.50
CA GLU A 21 5.15 -3.06 -3.61
C GLU A 21 5.01 -1.59 -4.01
N ALA A 22 3.78 -1.10 -4.17
CA ALA A 22 3.51 0.28 -4.56
C ALA A 22 4.02 1.29 -3.51
N LEU A 23 3.80 1.03 -2.22
CA LEU A 23 4.30 1.88 -1.14
C LEU A 23 5.82 1.84 -1.07
N THR A 24 6.45 0.69 -1.26
CA THR A 24 7.92 0.58 -1.29
C THR A 24 8.52 1.37 -2.45
N ALA A 25 7.92 1.29 -3.64
CA ALA A 25 8.41 1.98 -4.84
C ALA A 25 8.21 3.50 -4.80
N ARG A 26 7.15 3.97 -4.12
CA ARG A 26 6.80 5.39 -4.01
C ARG A 26 7.25 6.01 -2.69
N ALA A 27 7.84 5.22 -1.79
CA ALA A 27 8.31 5.73 -0.52
C ALA A 27 9.38 6.80 -0.78
N PRO A 28 9.32 7.92 -0.06
CA PRO A 28 8.42 8.15 1.07
C PRO A 28 7.07 8.86 0.72
N ASP A 29 6.81 9.20 -0.54
CA ASP A 29 5.64 10.02 -0.98
C ASP A 29 4.30 9.27 -0.98
N GLY A 30 4.32 7.94 -0.90
CA GLY A 30 3.11 7.11 -0.74
C GLY A 30 2.63 6.96 0.71
N LEU A 31 3.40 7.44 1.69
CA LEU A 31 3.12 7.25 3.12
C LEU A 31 2.20 8.34 3.67
N ASP A 32 1.35 7.96 4.61
CA ASP A 32 0.59 8.95 5.39
C ASP A 32 1.55 9.75 6.28
N PRO A 33 1.22 11.01 6.64
CA PRO A 33 2.16 11.91 7.33
C PRO A 33 2.83 11.34 8.59
N GLN A 34 2.10 10.55 9.38
CA GLN A 34 2.65 9.90 10.59
C GLN A 34 3.72 8.86 10.25
N PHE A 35 3.51 8.04 9.21
CA PHE A 35 4.46 7.02 8.79
C PHE A 35 5.59 7.62 7.98
N ARG A 36 5.34 8.72 7.25
CA ARG A 36 6.37 9.52 6.59
C ARG A 36 7.43 9.98 7.58
N ALA A 37 7.02 10.59 8.70
CA ALA A 37 7.94 11.03 9.74
C ALA A 37 8.78 9.87 10.30
N LEU A 38 8.13 8.75 10.64
CA LEU A 38 8.81 7.54 11.14
C LEU A 38 9.78 6.93 10.10
N PHE A 39 9.44 7.01 8.82
CA PHE A 39 10.28 6.52 7.73
C PHE A 39 11.52 7.40 7.56
N ASP A 40 11.36 8.72 7.67
CA ASP A 40 12.45 9.69 7.57
C ASP A 40 13.41 9.58 8.78
N GLU A 41 12.89 9.22 9.95
CA GLU A 41 13.67 8.94 11.19
C GLU A 41 14.34 7.56 11.19
N ALA A 42 13.93 6.64 10.31
CA ALA A 42 14.45 5.29 10.28
C ALA A 42 15.93 5.24 9.82
N GLY A 43 16.80 4.75 10.71
CA GLY A 43 18.24 4.70 10.51
C GLY A 43 18.75 3.60 9.57
N ASP A 44 17.90 2.65 9.17
CA ASP A 44 18.25 1.59 8.23
C ASP A 44 17.06 1.13 7.37
N ASP A 45 17.35 0.36 6.31
CA ASP A 45 16.34 -0.16 5.39
C ASP A 45 15.34 -1.12 6.04
N ARG A 46 15.74 -1.81 7.11
CA ARG A 46 14.88 -2.73 7.84
C ARG A 46 13.82 -1.94 8.63
N ALA A 47 14.22 -0.86 9.28
CA ALA A 47 13.33 0.06 9.98
C ALA A 47 12.40 0.76 8.97
N ARG A 48 12.90 1.19 7.81
CA ARG A 48 12.08 1.74 6.71
C ARG A 48 11.00 0.76 6.23
N LYS A 49 11.37 -0.51 6.02
CA LYS A 49 10.42 -1.57 5.66
C LYS A 49 9.39 -1.82 6.75
N ARG A 50 9.78 -1.76 8.03
CA ARG A 50 8.85 -1.90 9.15
C ARG A 50 7.80 -0.79 9.16
N VAL A 51 8.19 0.45 8.90
CA VAL A 51 7.26 1.58 8.82
C VAL A 51 6.22 1.39 7.71
N ILE A 52 6.64 0.89 6.54
CA ILE A 52 5.70 0.56 5.44
C ILE A 52 4.72 -0.54 5.89
N VAL A 53 5.22 -1.59 6.54
CA VAL A 53 4.38 -2.69 7.06
C VAL A 53 3.41 -2.18 8.12
N ASP A 54 3.85 -1.30 9.02
CA ASP A 54 3.04 -0.74 10.10
C ASP A 54 1.92 0.16 9.51
N GLN A 55 2.20 0.90 8.42
CA GLN A 55 1.16 1.61 7.68
C GLN A 55 0.10 0.66 7.15
N ILE A 56 0.51 -0.41 6.45
CA ILE A 56 -0.42 -1.37 5.86
C ILE A 56 -1.25 -2.06 6.95
N ALA A 57 -0.64 -2.41 8.08
CA ALA A 57 -1.31 -3.05 9.21
C ALA A 57 -2.34 -2.13 9.90
N SER A 58 -2.20 -0.81 9.77
CA SER A 58 -3.16 0.16 10.30
C SER A 58 -4.41 0.35 9.43
N LEU A 59 -4.41 -0.18 8.20
CA LEU A 59 -5.50 0.01 7.25
C LEU A 59 -6.65 -0.98 7.49
N THR A 60 -7.86 -0.48 7.34
CA THR A 60 -9.06 -1.31 7.13
C THR A 60 -9.08 -1.86 5.71
N ASP A 61 -9.85 -2.92 5.45
CA ASP A 61 -10.06 -3.45 4.09
C ASP A 61 -10.56 -2.39 3.09
N ALA A 62 -11.35 -1.42 3.54
CA ALA A 62 -11.86 -0.35 2.69
C ALA A 62 -10.77 0.68 2.36
N SER A 63 -10.01 1.11 3.37
CA SER A 63 -8.92 2.08 3.17
C SER A 63 -7.75 1.49 2.41
N ALA A 64 -7.43 0.20 2.60
CA ALA A 64 -6.42 -0.52 1.83
C ALA A 64 -6.75 -0.56 0.34
N ARG A 65 -8.01 -0.89 -0.02
CA ARG A 65 -8.46 -0.89 -1.42
C ARG A 65 -8.43 0.51 -2.04
N SER A 66 -8.88 1.53 -1.31
CA SER A 66 -8.85 2.92 -1.77
C SER A 66 -7.42 3.40 -2.04
N LEU A 67 -6.50 3.12 -1.10
CA LEU A 67 -5.09 3.46 -1.25
C LEU A 67 -4.45 2.69 -2.41
N HIS A 68 -4.72 1.38 -2.52
CA HIS A 68 -4.23 0.55 -3.60
C HIS A 68 -4.62 1.13 -4.96
N LEU A 69 -5.90 1.42 -5.18
CA LEU A 69 -6.39 2.04 -6.42
C LEU A 69 -5.65 3.35 -6.72
N ARG A 70 -5.47 4.23 -5.73
CA ARG A 70 -4.76 5.51 -5.91
C ARG A 70 -3.29 5.32 -6.32
N LEU A 71 -2.62 4.26 -5.87
CA LEU A 71 -1.20 4.04 -6.13
C LEU A 71 -0.94 3.18 -7.37
N THR A 72 -1.89 2.35 -7.81
CA THR A 72 -1.74 1.47 -8.97
C THR A 72 -2.49 1.95 -10.21
N THR A 73 -3.50 2.81 -10.05
CA THR A 73 -4.01 3.56 -11.19
C THR A 73 -2.92 4.55 -11.62
N ARG A 74 -2.24 4.21 -12.72
CA ARG A 74 -1.40 5.16 -13.44
C ARG A 74 -2.29 6.37 -13.75
N PRO A 75 -1.88 7.61 -13.47
CA PRO A 75 -2.62 8.75 -13.98
C PRO A 75 -2.68 8.53 -15.50
N THR A 76 -3.88 8.33 -16.04
CA THR A 76 -4.09 8.42 -17.48
C THR A 76 -3.78 9.86 -17.83
N GLY A 77 -2.50 10.10 -18.16
CA GLY A 77 -2.05 11.36 -18.72
C GLY A 77 -2.83 11.57 -20.00
N GLY A 78 -3.72 12.56 -19.97
CA GLY A 78 -4.28 13.13 -21.18
C GLY A 78 -3.14 13.54 -22.10
N GLY A 79 -3.19 13.05 -23.33
CA GLY A 79 -2.13 13.24 -24.30
C GLY A 79 -2.54 12.71 -25.66
N GLU A 80 -3.64 13.22 -26.20
CA GLU A 80 -3.83 13.28 -27.66
C GLU A 80 -4.28 14.70 -28.02
N VAL A 81 -3.27 15.41 -28.56
CA VAL A 81 -3.24 16.58 -29.48
C VAL A 81 -4.37 17.62 -29.49
#